data_AF-Q2L0Z6-F1
#
_entry.id   AF-Q2L0Z6-F1
#
_cell.length_a   1.000
_cell.length_b   1.000
_cell.length_c   1.000
_cell.angle_alpha   90.00
_cell.angle_beta   90.00
_cell.angle_gamma   90.00
#
_symmetry.space_group_name_H-M   'P 1'
#
loop_
_entity.id
_entity.type
_entity.pdbx_description
1 polymer ?
#
loop_
_entity_poly.entity_id
_entity_poly.type
_entity_poly.pdbx_seq_one_letter_code
_entity_poly.pdbx_strand_id
1 'polypeptide(L)'
;MLSLLQFGLIPPDAVMMKRNSLVLAAALLVSASASASIQLGSTRVILNESSRNAVVGAKNVGTDPVVVQAWIDADGEKMETPFFITPPLGRFDGGVERNLSITRVADGLPKDRESQYWINVLEIPQQGAANTNSLTLATRTRIKLFYRPTAIKDLPRGKDMLAWSWSQEGKACNLHIANSSAYTVNFSRIHVPTEKEGYGLGVIAQPLTTTRVPLSKCPASSAFKVGAQVVNDFGAVDDWSGITVEQGGSMKATPASKP
;
A
#
# COMPACT_ATOMS: atom_id res chain seq x y z
N MET A 1 59.03 23.21 -42.79
CA MET A 1 58.79 22.38 -41.58
C MET A 1 58.29 23.28 -40.48
N LEU A 2 57.40 22.74 -39.63
CA LEU A 2 56.73 23.30 -38.45
C LEU A 2 55.43 24.10 -38.65
N SER A 3 54.35 23.31 -38.55
CA SER A 3 53.04 23.59 -37.95
C SER A 3 53.10 24.56 -36.76
N LEU A 4 52.18 25.54 -36.73
CA LEU A 4 51.71 26.16 -35.49
C LEU A 4 50.26 26.69 -35.63
N LEU A 5 49.37 25.92 -35.00
CA LEU A 5 48.26 26.33 -34.12
C LEU A 5 47.05 27.11 -34.67
N GLN A 6 45.94 26.37 -34.73
CA GLN A 6 44.55 26.84 -34.62
C GLN A 6 44.34 27.79 -33.44
N PHE A 7 43.64 28.90 -33.68
CA PHE A 7 42.75 29.52 -32.70
C PHE A 7 41.43 29.86 -33.41
N GLY A 8 40.51 28.90 -33.42
CA GLY A 8 39.12 29.18 -33.73
C GLY A 8 38.52 29.96 -32.57
N LEU A 9 38.18 31.23 -32.82
CA LEU A 9 37.39 32.05 -31.91
C LEU A 9 36.05 31.35 -31.67
N ILE A 10 35.84 30.86 -30.46
CA ILE A 10 34.53 30.37 -30.03
C ILE A 10 33.60 31.59 -29.99
N PRO A 11 32.47 31.59 -30.72
CA PRO A 11 31.54 32.71 -30.69
C PRO A 11 31.00 32.89 -29.26
N PRO A 12 30.86 34.12 -28.75
CA PRO A 12 30.43 34.41 -27.37
C PRO A 12 29.05 33.81 -27.02
N ASP A 13 28.23 33.50 -28.04
CA ASP A 13 26.89 32.95 -27.91
C ASP A 13 26.88 31.49 -27.45
N ALA A 14 27.92 30.71 -27.77
CA ALA A 14 28.02 29.30 -27.36
C ALA A 14 28.36 29.13 -25.86
N VAL A 15 28.99 30.15 -25.25
CA VAL A 15 29.35 30.16 -23.82
C VAL A 15 28.14 30.52 -22.95
N MET A 16 27.26 31.40 -23.42
CA MET A 16 26.00 31.74 -22.74
C MET A 16 25.02 30.56 -22.71
N MET A 17 24.91 29.81 -23.82
CA MET A 17 23.97 28.69 -23.92
C MET A 17 24.35 27.50 -23.00
N LYS A 18 25.65 27.19 -22.87
CA LYS A 18 26.15 26.15 -21.94
C LYS A 18 26.00 26.53 -20.45
N ARG A 19 26.11 27.82 -20.09
CA ARG A 19 25.90 28.31 -18.72
C ARG A 19 24.43 28.21 -18.30
N ASN A 20 23.49 28.51 -19.20
CA ASN A 20 22.06 28.37 -18.92
C ASN A 20 21.61 26.90 -18.80
N SER A 21 22.19 25.98 -19.58
CA SER A 21 21.90 24.55 -19.45
C SER A 21 22.40 23.96 -18.13
N LEU A 22 23.54 24.43 -17.60
CA LEU A 22 24.05 23.99 -16.29
C LEU A 22 23.19 24.48 -15.12
N VAL A 23 22.69 25.72 -15.19
CA VAL A 23 21.79 26.31 -14.17
C VAL A 23 20.44 25.59 -14.17
N LEU A 24 19.91 25.25 -15.34
CA LEU A 24 18.64 24.49 -15.44
C LEU A 24 18.78 23.05 -14.96
N ALA A 25 19.93 22.40 -15.21
CA ALA A 25 20.22 21.06 -14.67
C ALA A 25 20.44 21.06 -13.14
N ALA A 26 21.03 22.12 -12.58
CA ALA A 26 21.18 22.30 -11.14
C ALA A 26 19.84 22.57 -10.44
N ALA A 27 18.91 23.29 -11.09
CA ALA A 27 17.58 23.54 -10.55
C ALA A 27 16.69 22.28 -10.50
N LEU A 28 16.91 21.31 -11.39
CA LEU A 28 16.18 20.03 -11.40
C LEU A 28 16.64 19.04 -10.31
N LEU A 29 17.79 19.29 -9.66
CA LEU A 29 18.30 18.45 -8.58
C LEU A 29 17.74 18.82 -7.20
N VAL A 30 17.01 19.93 -7.08
CA VAL A 30 16.27 20.28 -5.86
C VAL A 30 14.89 19.63 -5.93
N SER A 31 14.87 18.30 -5.80
CA SER A 31 13.64 17.59 -5.49
C SER A 31 13.27 17.91 -4.04
N ALA A 32 12.27 18.75 -3.83
CA ALA A 32 11.74 19.02 -2.49
C ALA A 32 11.21 17.69 -1.91
N SER A 33 11.93 17.12 -0.96
CA SER A 33 11.49 15.94 -0.22
C SER A 33 10.31 16.33 0.66
N ALA A 34 9.09 16.02 0.20
CA ALA A 34 7.92 16.06 1.04
C ALA A 34 8.06 14.96 2.11
N SER A 35 8.38 15.36 3.33
CA SER A 35 8.50 14.45 4.47
C SER A 35 7.23 14.56 5.31
N ALA A 36 6.50 13.46 5.45
CA ALA A 36 5.49 13.37 6.50
C ALA A 36 6.21 13.49 7.85
N SER A 37 5.64 14.25 8.77
CA SER A 37 6.24 14.40 10.10
C SER A 37 6.04 13.14 10.92
N ILE A 38 4.92 12.43 10.76
CA ILE A 38 4.61 11.19 11.47
C ILE A 38 5.01 9.97 10.65
N GLN A 39 5.94 9.19 11.22
CA GLN A 39 6.31 7.87 10.74
C GLN A 39 5.76 6.78 11.65
N LEU A 40 5.09 5.78 11.08
CA LEU A 40 4.66 4.60 11.82
C LEU A 40 5.75 3.53 11.83
N GLY A 41 5.93 2.85 12.96
CA GLY A 41 6.91 1.78 13.13
C GLY A 41 6.60 0.49 12.37
N SER A 42 5.42 0.40 11.72
CA SER A 42 5.02 -0.76 10.93
C SER A 42 4.09 -0.34 9.78
N THR A 43 4.03 -1.17 8.73
CA THR A 43 3.10 -0.98 7.60
C THR A 43 1.79 -1.76 7.76
N ARG A 44 1.66 -2.52 8.85
CA ARG A 44 0.49 -3.30 9.23
C ARG A 44 0.58 -3.77 10.68
N VAL A 45 -0.57 -4.01 11.29
CA VAL A 45 -0.70 -4.52 12.66
C VAL A 45 -1.49 -5.83 12.63
N ILE A 46 -1.02 -6.83 13.38
CA ILE A 46 -1.73 -8.10 13.58
C ILE A 46 -2.15 -8.18 15.05
N LEU A 47 -3.45 -8.26 15.29
CA LEU A 47 -4.06 -8.47 16.59
C LEU A 47 -4.55 -9.92 16.69
N ASN A 48 -3.79 -10.75 17.39
CA ASN A 48 -4.19 -12.14 17.65
C ASN A 48 -5.35 -12.19 18.65
N GLU A 49 -6.29 -13.12 18.48
CA GLU A 49 -7.46 -13.28 19.36
C GLU A 49 -7.09 -13.51 20.84
N SER A 50 -5.98 -14.19 21.10
CA SER A 50 -5.44 -14.41 22.43
C SER A 50 -4.95 -13.14 23.12
N SER A 51 -4.74 -12.06 22.35
CA SER A 51 -4.27 -10.76 22.82
C SER A 51 -5.40 -9.75 22.76
N ARG A 52 -5.66 -9.05 23.87
CA ARG A 52 -6.70 -8.01 23.90
C ARG A 52 -6.26 -6.69 23.26
N ASN A 53 -4.95 -6.50 23.11
CA ASN A 53 -4.34 -5.25 22.67
C ASN A 53 -3.16 -5.51 21.74
N ALA A 54 -2.96 -4.60 20.77
CA ALA A 54 -1.77 -4.49 19.94
C ALA A 54 -1.27 -3.03 19.96
N VAL A 55 -0.02 -2.79 19.58
CA VAL A 55 0.56 -1.45 19.57
C VAL A 55 1.26 -1.15 18.26
N VAL A 56 1.22 0.11 17.84
CA VAL A 56 2.06 0.63 16.76
C VAL A 56 2.73 1.92 17.22
N GLY A 57 4.05 2.01 17.09
CA GLY A 57 4.79 3.23 17.37
C GLY A 57 4.49 4.28 16.30
N ALA A 58 4.29 5.53 16.73
CA ALA A 58 4.18 6.69 15.88
C ALA A 58 5.22 7.71 16.32
N LYS A 59 6.15 8.07 15.43
CA LYS A 59 7.24 8.98 15.70
C LYS A 59 7.10 10.25 14.88
N ASN A 60 7.15 11.40 15.54
CA ASN A 60 7.38 12.66 14.84
C ASN A 60 8.86 12.77 14.47
N VAL A 61 9.20 12.56 13.21
CA VAL A 61 10.55 12.73 12.66
C VAL A 61 10.84 14.18 12.24
N GLY A 62 9.82 15.05 12.26
CA GLY A 62 9.96 16.49 12.08
C GLY A 62 10.47 17.20 13.34
N THR A 63 10.77 18.48 13.20
CA THR A 63 11.21 19.36 14.30
C THR A 63 10.06 20.04 15.01
N ASP A 64 8.98 20.33 14.28
CA ASP A 64 7.83 21.05 14.81
C ASP A 64 6.82 20.10 15.44
N PRO A 65 6.09 20.54 16.47
CA PRO A 65 5.02 19.75 17.05
C PRO A 65 3.88 19.56 16.04
N VAL A 66 3.26 18.39 16.07
CA VAL A 66 2.06 18.09 15.26
C VAL A 66 0.96 17.51 16.15
N VAL A 67 -0.28 17.67 15.72
CA VAL A 67 -1.41 16.97 16.32
C VAL A 67 -1.70 15.75 15.46
N VAL A 68 -1.86 14.60 16.09
CA VAL A 68 -2.16 13.33 15.44
C VAL A 68 -3.56 12.90 15.83
N GLN A 69 -4.41 12.67 14.83
CA GLN A 69 -5.69 12.01 15.00
C GLN A 69 -5.58 10.57 14.52
N ALA A 70 -6.03 9.61 15.35
CA ALA A 70 -5.99 8.20 15.04
C ALA A 70 -7.37 7.56 15.15
N TRP A 71 -7.76 6.73 14.18
CA TRP A 71 -9.01 5.97 14.21
C TRP A 71 -8.89 4.67 13.43
N ILE A 72 -9.85 3.76 13.65
CA ILE A 72 -9.96 2.49 12.94
C ILE A 72 -11.25 2.51 12.13
N ASP A 73 -11.18 2.08 10.88
CA ASP A 73 -12.34 1.89 10.02
C ASP A 73 -12.38 0.48 9.42
N ALA A 74 -13.57 0.05 9.04
CA ALA A 74 -13.78 -1.05 8.11
C ALA A 74 -13.68 -0.52 6.67
N ASP A 75 -13.74 -1.43 5.70
CA ASP A 75 -13.74 -1.04 4.29
C ASP A 75 -14.90 -0.06 3.99
N GLY A 76 -14.64 0.95 3.16
CA GLY A 76 -15.58 2.05 2.91
C GLY A 76 -15.66 3.14 4.00
N GLU A 77 -14.64 3.27 4.84
CA GLU A 77 -14.52 4.33 5.89
C GLU A 77 -15.58 4.25 7.00
N LYS A 78 -16.21 3.08 7.16
CA LYS A 78 -17.16 2.85 8.24
C LYS A 78 -16.42 2.72 9.57
N MET A 79 -16.62 3.68 10.48
CA MET A 79 -15.93 3.72 11.78
C MET A 79 -16.51 2.76 12.83
N GLU A 80 -17.68 2.17 12.58
CA GLU A 80 -18.26 1.14 13.45
C GLU A 80 -17.45 -0.16 13.34
N THR A 81 -16.45 -0.28 14.21
CA THR A 81 -15.55 -1.44 14.28
C THR A 81 -15.48 -1.97 15.70
N PRO A 82 -15.14 -3.26 15.91
CA PRO A 82 -14.99 -3.82 17.26
C PRO A 82 -13.65 -3.43 17.91
N PHE A 83 -13.00 -2.36 17.45
CA PHE A 83 -11.70 -1.89 17.92
C PHE A 83 -11.73 -0.42 18.30
N PHE A 84 -10.88 -0.06 19.24
CA PHE A 84 -10.62 1.32 19.62
C PHE A 84 -9.12 1.60 19.61
N ILE A 85 -8.72 2.80 19.19
CA ILE A 85 -7.32 3.23 19.17
C ILE A 85 -7.10 4.38 20.15
N THR A 86 -6.03 4.28 20.95
CA THR A 86 -5.69 5.25 22.01
C THR A 86 -4.25 5.74 21.88
N PRO A 87 -3.98 7.05 22.01
CA PRO A 87 -4.96 8.14 22.07
C PRO A 87 -5.62 8.36 20.69
N PRO A 88 -6.93 8.71 20.63
CA PRO A 88 -7.59 9.06 19.38
C PRO A 88 -7.16 10.43 18.84
N LEU A 89 -6.67 11.30 19.72
CA LEU A 89 -6.07 12.59 19.39
C LEU A 89 -4.92 12.87 20.37
N GLY A 90 -3.75 13.24 19.87
CA GLY A 90 -2.60 13.52 20.71
C GLY A 90 -1.62 14.49 20.06
N ARG A 91 -0.90 15.24 20.89
CA ARG A 91 0.21 16.09 20.43
C ARG A 91 1.52 15.29 20.46
N PHE A 92 2.28 15.42 19.37
CA PHE A 92 3.59 14.80 19.19
C PHE A 92 4.60 15.92 18.93
N ASP A 93 5.43 16.24 19.92
CA ASP A 93 6.53 17.19 19.73
C ASP A 93 7.62 16.61 18.83
N GLY A 94 8.48 17.46 18.26
CA GLY A 94 9.53 17.03 17.33
C GLY A 94 10.45 15.97 17.95
N GLY A 95 10.76 14.93 17.18
CA GLY A 95 11.58 13.79 17.61
C GLY A 95 10.90 12.80 18.55
N VAL A 96 9.69 13.10 19.07
CA VAL A 96 9.00 12.27 20.06
C VAL A 96 8.30 11.09 19.38
N GLU A 97 8.51 9.90 19.96
CA GLU A 97 7.78 8.68 19.62
C GLU A 97 6.78 8.34 20.73
N ARG A 98 5.56 7.95 20.33
CA ARG A 98 4.53 7.44 21.24
C ARG A 98 3.82 6.25 20.61
N ASN A 99 3.37 5.34 21.46
CA ASN A 99 2.59 4.19 21.02
C ASN A 99 1.12 4.57 20.84
N LEU A 100 0.54 4.14 19.72
CA LEU A 100 -0.89 4.03 19.53
C LEU A 100 -1.32 2.60 19.91
N SER A 101 -2.26 2.47 20.83
CA SER A 101 -2.75 1.21 21.37
C SER A 101 -4.07 0.82 20.72
N ILE A 102 -4.14 -0.36 20.12
CA ILE A 102 -5.31 -0.92 19.42
C ILE A 102 -5.94 -2.00 20.31
N THR A 103 -7.08 -1.68 20.92
CA THR A 103 -7.80 -2.58 21.83
C THR A 103 -9.05 -3.14 21.17
N ARG A 104 -9.26 -4.46 21.28
CA ARG A 104 -10.55 -5.10 20.93
C ARG A 104 -11.57 -4.82 22.02
N VAL A 105 -12.69 -4.19 21.66
CA VAL A 105 -13.74 -3.77 22.60
C VAL A 105 -15.02 -4.61 22.49
N ALA A 106 -15.24 -5.29 21.37
CA ALA A 106 -16.36 -6.20 21.18
C ALA A 106 -15.88 -7.57 20.70
N ASP A 107 -16.61 -8.61 21.10
CA ASP A 107 -16.45 -9.97 20.59
C ASP A 107 -17.41 -10.22 19.42
N GLY A 108 -17.38 -11.41 18.81
CA GLY A 108 -18.25 -11.77 17.69
C GLY A 108 -17.61 -11.64 16.30
N LEU A 109 -16.30 -11.40 16.24
CA LEU A 109 -15.55 -11.55 15.00
C LEU A 109 -15.53 -13.01 14.54
N PRO A 110 -15.47 -13.27 13.21
CA PRO A 110 -15.30 -14.61 12.67
C PRO A 110 -14.14 -15.36 13.33
N LYS A 111 -14.35 -16.62 13.66
CA LYS A 111 -13.34 -17.49 14.30
C LYS A 111 -12.63 -18.40 13.30
N ASP A 112 -13.19 -18.56 12.11
CA ASP A 112 -12.72 -19.46 11.06
C ASP A 112 -11.80 -18.77 10.03
N ARG A 113 -11.64 -17.43 10.10
CA ARG A 113 -10.85 -16.65 9.15
C ARG A 113 -10.38 -15.31 9.72
N GLU A 114 -9.34 -14.75 9.11
CA GLU A 114 -8.91 -13.38 9.39
C GLU A 114 -10.00 -12.35 9.05
N SER A 115 -10.00 -11.25 9.80
CA SER A 115 -10.79 -10.06 9.46
C SER A 115 -9.86 -8.86 9.26
N GLN A 116 -10.08 -8.09 8.19
CA GLN A 116 -9.24 -6.95 7.86
C GLN A 116 -9.96 -5.61 8.12
N TYR A 117 -9.23 -4.69 8.72
CA TYR A 117 -9.61 -3.31 9.01
C TYR A 117 -8.46 -2.37 8.63
N TRP A 118 -8.63 -1.07 8.83
CA TRP A 118 -7.57 -0.10 8.61
C TRP A 118 -7.37 0.81 9.81
N ILE A 119 -6.10 1.09 10.11
CA ILE A 119 -5.70 2.14 11.04
C ILE A 119 -5.39 3.37 10.21
N ASN A 120 -5.95 4.49 10.62
CA ASN A 120 -5.74 5.79 10.03
C ASN A 120 -5.03 6.68 11.03
N VAL A 121 -3.98 7.36 10.55
CA VAL A 121 -3.20 8.31 11.32
C VAL A 121 -3.08 9.58 10.49
N LEU A 122 -3.84 10.59 10.88
CA LEU A 122 -3.83 11.91 10.26
C LEU A 122 -2.91 12.82 11.07
N GLU A 123 -1.86 13.33 10.43
CA GLU A 123 -1.07 14.41 10.99
C GLU A 123 -1.65 15.76 10.60
N ILE A 124 -1.79 16.64 11.60
CA ILE A 124 -2.27 18.00 11.47
C ILE A 124 -1.12 18.91 11.89
N PRO A 125 -0.40 19.51 10.93
CA PRO A 125 0.69 20.44 11.24
C PRO A 125 0.14 21.70 11.92
N GLN A 126 0.99 22.37 12.69
CA GLN A 126 0.65 23.70 13.20
C GLN A 126 0.57 24.69 12.04
N GLN A 127 -0.38 25.60 12.12
CA GLN A 127 -0.42 26.73 11.20
C GLN A 127 0.77 27.64 11.53
N GLY A 128 1.68 27.83 10.57
CA GLY A 128 2.79 28.78 10.72
C GLY A 128 2.29 30.22 10.86
N ALA A 129 3.15 31.10 11.39
CA ALA A 129 2.87 32.54 11.39
C ALA A 129 2.54 33.00 9.96
N ALA A 130 1.42 33.71 9.83
CA ALA A 130 0.76 34.01 8.57
C ALA A 130 1.68 34.68 7.53
N ASN A 131 2.24 33.88 6.62
CA ASN A 131 2.62 34.36 5.30
C ASN A 131 1.38 34.29 4.41
N THR A 132 1.07 35.38 3.71
CA THR A 132 -0.16 35.58 2.92
C THR A 132 -0.35 34.59 1.77
N ASN A 133 0.62 33.71 1.52
CA ASN A 133 0.57 32.65 0.51
C ASN A 133 1.24 31.35 1.03
N SER A 134 0.61 30.67 1.99
CA SER A 134 1.12 29.38 2.49
C SER A 134 0.20 28.22 2.12
N LEU A 135 0.81 27.11 1.66
CA LEU A 135 0.14 25.82 1.49
C LEU A 135 0.52 24.94 2.67
N THR A 136 -0.49 24.49 3.42
CA THR A 136 -0.32 23.54 4.52
C THR A 136 -0.87 22.18 4.09
N LEU A 137 -0.01 21.15 4.11
CA LEU A 137 -0.40 19.79 3.76
C LEU A 137 -0.62 18.95 5.03
N ALA A 138 -1.81 18.39 5.17
CA ALA A 138 -2.09 17.36 6.16
C ALA A 138 -2.01 15.97 5.50
N THR A 139 -1.25 15.05 6.10
CA THR A 139 -1.03 13.72 5.55
C THR A 139 -1.81 12.68 6.36
N ARG A 140 -2.57 11.81 5.69
CA ARG A 140 -3.19 10.63 6.30
C ARG A 140 -2.44 9.38 5.88
N THR A 141 -1.77 8.74 6.84
CA THR A 141 -1.23 7.39 6.66
C THR A 141 -2.31 6.37 7.00
N ARG A 142 -2.53 5.41 6.09
CA ARG A 142 -3.49 4.32 6.28
C ARG A 142 -2.77 2.97 6.18
N ILE A 143 -2.78 2.19 7.25
CA ILE A 143 -2.16 0.85 7.33
C ILE A 143 -3.20 -0.21 7.68
N LYS A 144 -2.92 -1.47 7.32
CA LYS A 144 -3.86 -2.58 7.54
C LYS A 144 -3.80 -3.07 8.99
N LEU A 145 -4.97 -3.38 9.55
CA LEU A 145 -5.14 -4.10 10.81
C LEU A 145 -5.77 -5.46 10.52
N PHE A 146 -5.10 -6.53 10.90
CA PHE A 146 -5.62 -7.89 10.78
C PHE A 146 -5.99 -8.42 12.16
N TYR A 147 -7.23 -8.84 12.33
CA TYR A 147 -7.63 -9.68 13.44
C TYR A 147 -7.44 -11.14 13.07
N ARG A 148 -6.67 -11.87 13.87
CA ARG A 148 -6.31 -13.27 13.62
C ARG A 148 -6.87 -14.18 14.72
N PRO A 149 -7.90 -14.98 14.43
CA PRO A 149 -8.41 -15.98 15.35
C PRO A 149 -7.37 -17.03 15.73
N THR A 150 -7.49 -17.57 16.94
CA THR A 150 -6.59 -18.61 17.44
C THR A 150 -6.75 -19.89 16.63
N ALA A 151 -7.98 -20.20 16.20
CA ALA A 151 -8.32 -21.43 15.51
C ALA A 151 -7.66 -21.58 14.13
N ILE A 152 -7.16 -20.49 13.53
CA ILE A 152 -6.56 -20.53 12.19
C ILE A 152 -5.03 -20.54 12.20
N LYS A 153 -4.40 -20.37 13.37
CA LYS A 153 -2.96 -20.13 13.52
C LYS A 153 -2.08 -21.16 12.80
N ASP A 154 -2.51 -22.43 12.81
CA ASP A 154 -1.76 -23.55 12.23
C ASP A 154 -2.32 -24.01 10.87
N LEU A 155 -3.31 -23.29 10.32
CA LEU A 155 -3.85 -23.58 8.99
C LEU A 155 -2.87 -23.15 7.88
N PRO A 156 -2.86 -23.85 6.74
CA PRO A 156 -1.97 -23.52 5.63
C PRO A 156 -2.29 -22.14 5.04
N ARG A 157 -1.22 -21.45 4.64
CA ARG A 157 -1.24 -20.13 3.97
C ARG A 157 -0.13 -20.06 2.93
N GLY A 158 -0.27 -19.16 1.97
CA GLY A 158 0.74 -18.89 0.94
C GLY A 158 0.28 -19.26 -0.46
N LYS A 159 1.23 -19.32 -1.39
CA LYS A 159 1.00 -19.43 -2.83
C LYS A 159 0.07 -20.59 -3.21
N ASP A 160 0.27 -21.75 -2.60
CA ASP A 160 -0.45 -22.98 -2.96
C ASP A 160 -1.91 -23.01 -2.48
N MET A 161 -2.30 -22.05 -1.64
CA MET A 161 -3.70 -21.86 -1.23
C MET A 161 -4.49 -20.98 -2.20
N LEU A 162 -3.85 -20.48 -3.27
CA LEU A 162 -4.50 -19.62 -4.25
C LEU A 162 -4.58 -20.33 -5.60
N ALA A 163 -5.80 -20.48 -6.09
CA ALA A 163 -6.07 -20.94 -7.45
C ALA A 163 -6.36 -19.74 -8.36
N TRP A 164 -5.72 -19.72 -9.53
CA TRP A 164 -5.80 -18.63 -10.48
C TRP A 164 -6.48 -19.09 -11.75
N SER A 165 -7.46 -18.34 -12.22
CA SER A 165 -8.10 -18.56 -13.52
C SER A 165 -8.46 -17.23 -14.14
N TRP A 166 -8.88 -17.24 -15.40
CA TRP A 166 -9.46 -16.05 -16.03
C TRP A 166 -10.73 -16.43 -16.77
N SER A 167 -11.66 -15.49 -16.92
CA SER A 167 -12.85 -15.70 -17.73
C SER A 167 -13.17 -14.48 -18.57
N GLN A 168 -13.95 -14.72 -19.62
CA GLN A 168 -14.53 -13.69 -20.46
C GLN A 168 -16.05 -13.61 -20.20
N GLU A 169 -16.53 -12.42 -19.90
CA GLU A 169 -17.94 -12.07 -19.75
C GLU A 169 -18.29 -10.98 -20.76
N GLY A 170 -18.80 -11.39 -21.92
CA GLY A 170 -18.99 -10.50 -23.05
C GLY A 170 -17.65 -9.96 -23.59
N LYS A 171 -17.44 -8.65 -23.51
CA LYS A 171 -16.18 -8.00 -23.90
C LYS A 171 -15.21 -7.82 -22.72
N ALA A 172 -15.66 -8.04 -21.48
CA ALA A 172 -14.83 -7.89 -20.30
C ALA A 172 -14.10 -9.20 -20.00
N CYS A 173 -12.81 -9.11 -19.71
CA CYS A 173 -12.01 -10.24 -19.23
C CYS A 173 -11.54 -9.96 -17.82
N ASN A 174 -11.52 -10.99 -16.99
CA ASN A 174 -11.16 -10.86 -15.59
C ASN A 174 -10.26 -12.00 -15.16
N LEU A 175 -9.26 -11.66 -14.36
CA LEU A 175 -8.49 -12.58 -13.56
C LEU A 175 -9.27 -12.91 -12.29
N HIS A 176 -9.29 -14.17 -11.91
CA HIS A 176 -9.92 -14.68 -10.70
C HIS A 176 -8.85 -15.29 -9.80
N ILE A 177 -8.86 -14.89 -8.55
CA ILE A 177 -7.93 -15.35 -7.52
C ILE A 177 -8.78 -15.97 -6.41
N ALA A 178 -8.95 -17.30 -6.46
CA ALA A 178 -9.67 -18.05 -5.44
C ALA A 178 -8.72 -18.36 -4.28
N ASN A 179 -8.97 -17.74 -3.12
CA ASN A 179 -8.20 -17.94 -1.90
C ASN A 179 -8.92 -18.95 -1.00
N SER A 180 -8.40 -20.17 -0.91
CA SER A 180 -8.94 -21.22 -0.04
C SER A 180 -8.35 -21.18 1.37
N SER A 181 -7.43 -20.26 1.67
CA SER A 181 -6.90 -20.09 3.02
C SER A 181 -7.82 -19.26 3.91
N ALA A 182 -7.63 -19.42 5.22
CA ALA A 182 -8.24 -18.58 6.25
C ALA A 182 -7.56 -17.20 6.40
N TYR A 183 -6.57 -16.88 5.55
CA TYR A 183 -5.72 -15.69 5.66
C TYR A 183 -5.95 -14.72 4.51
N THR A 184 -5.80 -13.42 4.78
CA THR A 184 -5.90 -12.37 3.75
C THR A 184 -4.58 -12.24 3.00
N VAL A 185 -4.60 -12.33 1.67
CA VAL A 185 -3.42 -12.12 0.81
C VAL A 185 -3.45 -10.73 0.19
N ASN A 186 -2.35 -9.99 0.34
CA ASN A 186 -2.23 -8.61 -0.10
C ASN A 186 -1.19 -8.47 -1.21
N PHE A 187 -1.63 -8.11 -2.40
CA PHE A 187 -0.74 -7.97 -3.55
C PHE A 187 -0.19 -6.54 -3.64
N SER A 188 1.14 -6.42 -3.69
CA SER A 188 1.81 -5.18 -4.10
C SER A 188 1.92 -5.10 -5.61
N ARG A 189 1.92 -6.24 -6.31
CA ARG A 189 1.92 -6.34 -7.75
C ARG A 189 1.44 -7.70 -8.22
N ILE A 190 0.79 -7.74 -9.39
CA ILE A 190 0.53 -8.94 -10.17
C ILE A 190 1.13 -8.68 -11.55
N HIS A 191 2.09 -9.50 -11.95
CA HIS A 191 2.71 -9.42 -13.27
C HIS A 191 1.92 -10.28 -14.25
N VAL A 192 1.14 -9.62 -15.10
CA VAL A 192 0.44 -10.23 -16.23
C VAL A 192 1.05 -9.69 -17.52
N PRO A 193 1.42 -10.53 -18.50
CA PRO A 193 2.10 -10.08 -19.72
C PRO A 193 1.37 -8.98 -20.52
N THR A 194 0.05 -8.92 -20.43
CA THR A 194 -0.78 -7.94 -21.15
C THR A 194 -1.01 -6.64 -20.37
N GLU A 195 -0.59 -6.57 -19.11
CA GLU A 195 -0.87 -5.46 -18.22
C GLU A 195 0.36 -4.58 -17.98
N LYS A 196 0.10 -3.34 -17.59
CA LYS A 196 1.16 -2.37 -17.28
C LYS A 196 1.81 -2.67 -15.93
N GLU A 197 3.00 -2.10 -15.73
CA GLU A 197 3.64 -2.10 -14.41
C GLU A 197 2.70 -1.49 -13.36
N GLY A 198 2.68 -2.10 -12.17
CA GLY A 198 1.78 -1.71 -11.08
C GLY A 198 0.39 -2.35 -11.14
N TYR A 199 0.09 -3.17 -12.15
CA TYR A 199 -1.11 -4.00 -12.14
C TYR A 199 -1.18 -4.84 -10.86
N GLY A 200 -2.38 -4.99 -10.30
CA GLY A 200 -2.60 -5.71 -9.06
C GLY A 200 -2.21 -4.97 -7.77
N LEU A 201 -1.71 -3.72 -7.86
CA LEU A 201 -1.42 -2.92 -6.67
C LEU A 201 -2.70 -2.70 -5.85
N GLY A 202 -2.65 -3.09 -4.58
CA GLY A 202 -3.77 -2.91 -3.66
C GLY A 202 -4.86 -3.96 -3.79
N VAL A 203 -4.70 -4.96 -4.68
CA VAL A 203 -5.60 -6.12 -4.73
C VAL A 203 -5.47 -6.92 -3.44
N ILE A 204 -6.62 -7.30 -2.89
CA ILE A 204 -6.72 -8.09 -1.66
C ILE A 204 -7.54 -9.34 -1.97
N ALA A 205 -6.94 -10.51 -1.77
CA ALA A 205 -7.66 -11.78 -1.80
C ALA A 205 -8.16 -12.10 -0.39
N GLN A 206 -9.46 -11.91 -0.18
CA GLN A 206 -10.10 -12.15 1.11
C GLN A 206 -10.17 -13.65 1.42
N PRO A 207 -10.12 -14.06 2.69
CA PRO A 207 -10.17 -15.48 3.06
C PRO A 207 -11.42 -16.18 2.55
N LEU A 208 -11.26 -17.39 2.02
CA LEU A 208 -12.37 -18.26 1.59
C LEU A 208 -13.29 -17.60 0.55
N THR A 209 -12.72 -16.79 -0.33
CA THR A 209 -13.45 -16.09 -1.41
C THR A 209 -12.66 -16.08 -2.72
N THR A 210 -13.35 -15.71 -3.80
CA THR A 210 -12.72 -15.44 -5.10
C THR A 210 -12.69 -13.94 -5.36
N THR A 211 -11.50 -13.37 -5.50
CA THR A 211 -11.30 -11.98 -5.91
C THR A 211 -11.25 -11.88 -7.43
N ARG A 212 -12.05 -10.97 -7.99
CA ARG A 212 -12.09 -10.68 -9.42
C ARG A 212 -11.30 -9.40 -9.69
N VAL A 213 -10.31 -9.48 -10.58
CA VAL A 213 -9.48 -8.36 -11.01
C VAL A 213 -9.68 -8.15 -12.51
N PRO A 214 -10.21 -6.99 -12.96
CA PRO A 214 -10.37 -6.72 -14.38
C PRO A 214 -9.03 -6.79 -15.13
N LEU A 215 -9.06 -7.35 -16.33
CA LEU A 215 -7.94 -7.29 -17.28
C LEU A 215 -8.23 -6.18 -18.29
N SER A 216 -7.20 -5.42 -18.65
CA SER A 216 -7.30 -4.35 -19.67
C SER A 216 -7.57 -4.92 -21.06
N LYS A 217 -7.15 -6.16 -21.31
CA LYS A 217 -7.36 -6.90 -22.56
C LYS A 217 -7.61 -8.38 -22.27
N CYS A 218 -8.41 -9.01 -23.13
CA CYS A 218 -8.57 -10.45 -23.09
C CYS A 218 -7.27 -11.14 -23.51
N PRO A 219 -6.79 -12.14 -22.76
CA PRO A 219 -5.66 -12.97 -23.15
C PRO A 219 -5.90 -13.65 -24.50
N ALA A 220 -4.87 -13.73 -25.34
CA ALA A 220 -4.96 -14.40 -26.64
C ALA A 220 -4.88 -15.94 -26.54
N SER A 221 -4.32 -16.44 -25.44
CA SER A 221 -4.17 -17.86 -25.14
C SER A 221 -5.13 -18.27 -24.02
N SER A 222 -5.64 -19.50 -24.07
CA SER A 222 -6.43 -20.08 -22.98
C SER A 222 -5.61 -20.22 -21.68
N ALA A 223 -4.29 -20.30 -21.77
CA ALA A 223 -3.39 -20.35 -20.62
C ALA A 223 -2.19 -19.40 -20.76
N PHE A 224 -1.77 -18.80 -19.64
CA PHE A 224 -0.57 -17.97 -19.55
C PHE A 224 0.05 -18.03 -18.15
N LYS A 225 1.31 -17.61 -18.03
CA LYS A 225 2.00 -17.51 -16.75
C LYS A 225 1.92 -16.10 -16.19
N VAL A 226 1.75 -16.01 -14.88
CA VAL A 226 1.83 -14.76 -14.12
C VAL A 226 2.87 -14.88 -13.00
N GLY A 227 3.33 -13.72 -12.56
CA GLY A 227 4.02 -13.56 -11.28
C GLY A 227 3.17 -12.72 -10.34
N ALA A 228 3.43 -12.81 -9.04
CA ALA A 228 2.81 -11.96 -8.04
C ALA A 228 3.84 -11.55 -6.98
N GLN A 229 3.67 -10.36 -6.44
CA GLN A 229 4.42 -9.85 -5.30
C GLN A 229 3.43 -9.66 -4.16
N VAL A 230 3.67 -10.34 -3.04
CA VAL A 230 2.75 -10.38 -1.89
C VAL A 230 3.43 -9.76 -0.69
N VAL A 231 2.72 -8.93 0.06
CA VAL A 231 3.24 -8.34 1.29
C VAL A 231 2.92 -9.24 2.47
N ASN A 232 3.94 -9.74 3.17
CA ASN A 232 3.80 -10.64 4.31
C ASN A 232 3.56 -9.92 5.64
N ASP A 233 3.50 -10.66 6.75
CA ASP A 233 3.16 -10.17 8.09
C ASP A 233 4.15 -9.12 8.62
N PHE A 234 5.40 -9.18 8.17
CA PHE A 234 6.47 -8.24 8.54
C PHE A 234 6.55 -7.02 7.62
N GLY A 235 5.66 -6.93 6.62
CA GLY A 235 5.68 -5.86 5.62
C GLY A 235 6.72 -6.06 4.52
N ALA A 236 7.42 -7.20 4.49
CA ALA A 236 8.32 -7.57 3.41
C ALA A 236 7.54 -8.08 2.19
N VAL A 237 8.15 -7.96 1.01
CA VAL A 237 7.56 -8.39 -0.27
C VAL A 237 8.15 -9.75 -0.63
N ASP A 238 7.27 -10.75 -0.75
CA ASP A 238 7.60 -12.09 -1.20
C ASP A 238 7.21 -12.24 -2.68
N ASP A 239 8.15 -12.76 -3.49
CA ASP A 239 7.93 -12.99 -4.92
C ASP A 239 7.39 -14.40 -5.18
N TRP A 240 6.24 -14.49 -5.85
CA TRP A 240 5.64 -15.73 -6.31
C TRP A 240 5.70 -15.79 -7.84
N SER A 241 6.57 -16.65 -8.36
CA SER A 241 6.77 -16.80 -9.81
C SER A 241 6.09 -18.04 -10.37
N GLY A 242 5.87 -18.07 -11.68
CA GLY A 242 5.45 -19.27 -12.42
C GLY A 242 4.06 -19.77 -12.08
N ILE A 243 3.14 -18.88 -11.72
CA ILE A 243 1.73 -19.23 -11.51
C ILE A 243 1.09 -19.41 -12.89
N THR A 244 0.54 -20.60 -13.15
CA THR A 244 -0.23 -20.85 -14.38
C THR A 244 -1.67 -20.37 -14.17
N VAL A 245 -2.17 -19.58 -15.12
CA VAL A 245 -3.56 -19.11 -15.17
C VAL A 245 -4.21 -19.71 -16.40
N GLU A 246 -5.31 -20.41 -16.20
CA GLU A 246 -6.08 -21.04 -17.27
C GLU A 246 -7.46 -20.41 -17.40
N GLN A 247 -8.05 -20.50 -18.59
CA GLN A 247 -9.39 -20.01 -18.85
C GLN A 247 -10.40 -20.90 -18.11
N GLY A 248 -11.01 -20.34 -17.07
CA GLY A 248 -12.10 -20.98 -16.36
C GLY A 248 -13.43 -20.75 -17.06
N GLY A 249 -14.37 -21.67 -16.84
CA GLY A 249 -15.79 -21.40 -17.12
C GLY A 249 -16.25 -20.18 -16.31
N SER A 250 -17.22 -19.42 -16.83
CA SER A 250 -17.79 -18.24 -16.16
C SER A 250 -18.18 -18.57 -14.71
N MET A 251 -17.33 -18.18 -13.75
CA MET A 251 -17.66 -18.31 -12.33
C MET A 251 -18.63 -17.20 -12.00
N LYS A 252 -19.92 -17.55 -11.80
CA LYS A 252 -20.88 -16.65 -11.19
C LYS A 252 -20.29 -16.17 -9.87
N ALA A 253 -20.01 -14.87 -9.78
CA ALA A 253 -19.57 -14.24 -8.54
C ALA A 253 -20.53 -14.64 -7.42
N THR A 254 -20.05 -15.42 -6.45
CA THR A 254 -20.81 -15.67 -5.23
C THR A 254 -20.81 -14.35 -4.46
N PRO A 255 -21.97 -13.78 -4.08
CA PRO A 255 -22.01 -12.53 -3.35
C PRO A 255 -21.19 -12.69 -2.07
N ALA A 256 -20.34 -11.71 -1.77
CA ALA A 256 -19.71 -11.62 -0.47
C ALA A 256 -20.82 -11.72 0.59
N SER A 257 -20.75 -12.73 1.45
CA SER A 257 -21.62 -12.84 2.61
C SER A 257 -21.46 -11.54 3.40
N LYS A 258 -22.52 -10.74 3.46
CA LYS A 258 -22.60 -9.60 4.37
C LYS A 258 -22.35 -10.11 5.80
N PRO A 259 -21.62 -9.37 6.64
CA PRO A 259 -21.47 -9.70 8.05
C PRO A 259 -22.83 -9.78 8.75
#